data_AF-J2ZNN2-F1
#
_entry.id   AF-J2ZNN2-F1
#
_cell.length_a   1.000
_cell.length_b   1.000
_cell.length_c   1.000
_cell.angle_alpha   90.00
_cell.angle_beta   90.00
_cell.angle_gamma   90.00
#
_symmetry.space_group_name_H-M   'P 1'
#
loop_
_entity.id
_entity.type
_entity.pdbx_description
1 polymer ?
#
loop_
_entity_poly.entity_id
_entity_poly.type
_entity_poly.pdbx_seq_one_letter_code
_entity_poly.pdbx_strand_id
1 'polypeptide(L)'
;MPVIPTHPMTTPDPDVLRWVVPDGLLPFTGEVAHAPAMLQALIDDGTLKSVRVDGGAVLTLLGPGHSWRTEGARVRSALVDALGAPGSWEGDASAHEFGPDDALEAAARQIAGG
;
A
#
# COMPACT_ATOMS: atom_id res chain seq x y z
N MET A 1 -3.44 -19.38 -6.37
CA MET A 1 -3.91 -18.20 -5.62
C MET A 1 -4.36 -17.16 -6.63
N PRO A 2 -5.48 -16.45 -6.40
CA PRO A 2 -5.90 -15.37 -7.30
C PRO A 2 -4.80 -14.30 -7.33
N VAL A 3 -4.47 -13.82 -8.53
CA VAL A 3 -3.57 -12.69 -8.71
C VAL A 3 -4.33 -11.43 -8.36
N ILE A 4 -3.91 -10.70 -7.31
CA ILE A 4 -4.46 -9.38 -7.01
C ILE A 4 -3.96 -8.41 -8.09
N PRO A 5 -4.85 -7.74 -8.85
CA PRO A 5 -4.42 -6.72 -9.80
C PRO A 5 -3.66 -5.60 -9.07
N THR A 6 -2.41 -5.37 -9.46
CA THR A 6 -1.58 -4.35 -8.81
C THR A 6 -0.65 -3.69 -9.82
N HIS A 7 -0.71 -2.37 -9.91
CA HIS A 7 0.18 -1.58 -10.78
C HIS A 7 0.70 -0.32 -10.08
N PRO A 8 1.96 0.06 -10.36
CA PRO A 8 2.55 1.26 -9.78
C PRO A 8 2.12 2.51 -10.54
N MET A 9 1.99 3.61 -9.81
CA MET A 9 1.80 4.98 -10.29
C MET A 9 2.79 5.89 -9.56
N THR A 10 3.42 6.77 -10.32
CA THR A 10 4.31 7.79 -9.75
C THR A 10 3.50 8.85 -9.00
N THR A 11 4.09 9.43 -7.97
CA THR A 11 3.52 10.56 -7.26
C THR A 11 4.39 11.81 -7.46
N PRO A 12 3.95 13.01 -7.04
CA PRO A 12 4.80 14.20 -7.04
C PRO A 12 6.05 14.06 -6.17
N ASP A 13 6.00 13.22 -5.13
CA ASP A 13 7.15 12.87 -4.32
C ASP A 13 7.90 11.69 -4.97
N PRO A 14 9.16 11.88 -5.40
CA PRO A 14 9.92 10.83 -6.07
C PRO A 14 10.22 9.62 -5.18
N ASP A 15 10.17 9.78 -3.85
CA ASP A 15 10.43 8.69 -2.90
C ASP A 15 9.17 7.89 -2.56
N VAL A 16 8.00 8.35 -3.04
CA VAL A 16 6.71 7.69 -2.83
C VAL A 16 6.20 7.06 -4.13
N LEU A 17 5.86 5.78 -4.05
CA LEU A 17 5.16 5.08 -5.11
C LEU A 17 3.75 4.69 -4.65
N ARG A 18 2.74 4.98 -5.48
CA ARG A 18 1.36 4.57 -5.26
C ARG A 18 1.12 3.26 -6.01
N TRP A 19 0.69 2.23 -5.30
CA TRP A 19 0.32 0.94 -5.86
C TRP A 19 -1.19 0.84 -5.87
N VAL A 20 -1.80 0.93 -7.05
CA VAL A 20 -3.26 0.77 -7.18
C VAL A 20 -3.62 -0.69 -6.96
N VAL A 21 -4.57 -0.94 -6.06
CA VAL A 21 -5.10 -2.26 -5.69
C VAL A 21 -6.63 -2.19 -5.71
N PRO A 22 -7.34 -3.34 -5.73
CA PRO A 22 -8.80 -3.33 -5.62
C PRO A 22 -9.28 -2.60 -4.35
N ASP A 23 -10.31 -1.77 -4.49
CA ASP A 23 -10.98 -1.13 -3.36
C ASP A 23 -11.52 -2.15 -2.36
N GLY A 24 -11.46 -1.81 -1.07
CA GLY A 24 -11.91 -2.70 0.01
C GLY A 24 -11.09 -3.97 0.20
N LEU A 25 -9.96 -4.14 -0.51
CA LEU A 25 -9.08 -5.29 -0.32
C LEU A 25 -8.46 -5.31 1.08
N LEU A 26 -8.03 -4.16 1.57
CA LEU A 26 -7.45 -4.00 2.91
C LEU A 26 -8.51 -3.42 3.86
N PRO A 27 -8.54 -3.87 5.12
CA PRO A 27 -9.66 -3.58 6.02
C PRO A 27 -9.60 -2.19 6.67
N PHE A 28 -8.64 -1.34 6.30
CA PHE A 28 -8.46 -0.01 6.88
C PHE A 28 -7.81 0.96 5.89
N THR A 29 -7.91 2.26 6.21
CA THR A 29 -7.15 3.36 5.61
C THR A 29 -6.27 3.99 6.69
N GLY A 30 -4.98 4.21 6.42
CA GLY A 30 -4.05 4.76 7.41
C GLY A 30 -2.64 4.18 7.31
N GLU A 31 -1.74 4.63 8.20
CA GLU A 31 -0.38 4.10 8.30
C GLU A 31 -0.41 2.64 8.76
N VAL A 32 0.51 1.83 8.23
CA VAL A 32 0.64 0.42 8.57
C VAL A 32 1.56 0.26 9.78
N ALA A 33 1.05 -0.35 10.85
CA ALA A 33 1.85 -0.72 12.02
C ALA A 33 2.55 -2.07 11.83
N HIS A 34 1.85 -3.06 11.28
CA HIS A 34 2.42 -4.34 10.91
C HIS A 34 1.97 -4.77 9.51
N ALA A 35 2.95 -5.12 8.69
CA ALA A 35 2.74 -5.69 7.37
C ALA A 35 3.01 -7.21 7.38
N PRO A 36 2.54 -7.95 6.37
CA PRO A 36 2.98 -9.32 6.13
C PRO A 36 4.50 -9.43 5.95
N ALA A 37 5.04 -10.59 6.32
CA ALA A 37 6.47 -10.79 6.62
C ALA A 37 7.46 -10.22 5.59
N MET A 38 7.25 -10.46 4.29
CA MET A 38 8.18 -9.97 3.26
C MET A 38 8.19 -8.44 3.16
N LEU A 39 7.04 -7.81 3.32
CA LEU A 39 6.92 -6.35 3.29
C LEU A 39 7.41 -5.74 4.59
N GLN A 40 7.11 -6.37 5.73
CA GLN A 40 7.63 -5.96 7.04
C GLN A 40 9.16 -5.94 7.07
N ALA A 41 9.80 -6.96 6.49
CA ALA A 41 11.26 -7.01 6.40
C ALA A 41 11.88 -5.80 5.67
N LEU A 42 11.16 -5.19 4.71
CA LEU A 42 11.62 -3.98 4.02
C LEU A 42 11.48 -2.73 4.89
N ILE A 43 10.54 -2.72 5.82
CA ILE A 43 10.40 -1.65 6.83
C ILE A 43 11.52 -1.82 7.86
N ASP A 44 11.70 -3.03 8.36
CA ASP A 44 12.68 -3.35 9.40
C ASP A 44 14.13 -3.13 8.95
N ASP A 45 14.44 -3.41 7.67
CA ASP A 45 15.78 -3.18 7.11
C ASP A 45 16.01 -1.75 6.60
N GLY A 46 14.99 -0.89 6.66
CA GLY A 46 15.05 0.52 6.27
C GLY A 46 14.94 0.79 4.77
N THR A 47 14.71 -0.23 3.93
CA THR A 47 14.44 -0.03 2.49
C THR A 47 13.20 0.84 2.29
N LEU A 48 12.15 0.59 3.07
CA LEU A 48 10.96 1.42 3.17
C LEU A 48 10.98 2.15 4.51
N LYS A 49 10.71 3.45 4.46
CA LYS A 49 10.52 4.26 5.66
C LYS A 49 9.12 4.05 6.26
N SER A 50 8.11 3.94 5.40
CA SER A 50 6.74 3.66 5.83
C SER A 50 5.90 3.07 4.70
N VAL A 51 4.77 2.47 5.09
CA VAL A 51 3.73 1.98 4.19
C VAL A 51 2.39 2.52 4.71
N ARG A 52 1.57 3.02 3.80
CA ARG A 52 0.24 3.55 4.11
C ARG A 52 -0.80 2.93 3.20
N VAL A 53 -1.95 2.59 3.75
CA VAL A 53 -3.13 2.20 2.99
C VAL A 53 -3.98 3.45 2.72
N ASP A 54 -4.40 3.59 1.48
CA ASP A 54 -5.35 4.58 1.00
C ASP A 54 -6.50 3.84 0.28
N GLY A 55 -7.69 4.42 0.21
CA GLY A 55 -8.80 3.79 -0.52
C GLY A 55 -8.38 3.43 -1.96
N GLY A 56 -8.30 2.13 -2.24
CA GLY A 56 -7.88 1.60 -3.55
C GLY A 56 -6.38 1.69 -3.85
N ALA A 57 -5.54 1.96 -2.85
CA ALA A 57 -4.09 1.99 -3.04
C ALA A 57 -3.28 1.66 -1.78
N VAL A 58 -2.05 1.21 -2.00
CA VAL A 58 -1.00 1.20 -0.98
C VAL A 58 0.07 2.17 -1.40
N LEU A 59 0.50 3.08 -0.52
CA LEU A 59 1.62 3.98 -0.74
C LEU A 59 2.83 3.42 0.01
N THR A 60 3.97 3.34 -0.69
CA THR A 60 5.24 2.95 -0.10
C THR A 60 6.21 4.12 -0.20
N LEU A 61 6.80 4.52 0.92
CA LEU A 61 7.81 5.57 1.00
C LEU A 61 9.19 4.92 1.17
N LEU A 62 10.14 5.25 0.29
CA LEU A 62 11.51 4.77 0.40
C LEU A 62 12.23 5.31 1.64
N GLY A 63 13.14 4.49 2.16
CA GLY A 63 14.13 4.94 3.13
C GLY A 63 15.17 5.87 2.51
N PRO A 64 15.83 6.73 3.32
CA PRO A 64 16.90 7.60 2.85
C PRO A 64 18.02 6.81 2.15
N GLY A 65 18.51 7.31 1.01
CA GLY A 65 19.62 6.70 0.28
C GLY A 65 19.25 5.52 -0.63
N HIS A 66 17.97 5.10 -0.64
CA HIS A 66 17.47 4.12 -1.59
C HIS A 66 16.94 4.78 -2.86
N SER A 67 16.70 3.98 -3.90
CA SER A 67 16.06 4.46 -5.13
C SER A 67 15.16 3.40 -5.74
N TRP A 68 14.08 3.82 -6.39
CA TRP A 68 13.16 2.91 -7.08
C TRP A 68 13.82 2.08 -8.19
N ARG A 69 14.89 2.61 -8.80
CA ARG A 69 15.66 1.86 -9.80
C ARG A 69 16.29 0.60 -9.22
N THR A 70 16.73 0.65 -7.96
CA THR A 70 17.38 -0.47 -7.26
C THR A 70 16.34 -1.34 -6.56
N GLU A 71 15.43 -0.72 -5.80
CA GLU A 71 14.55 -1.44 -4.87
C GLU A 71 13.21 -1.85 -5.47
N GLY A 72 12.80 -1.26 -6.60
CA GLY A 72 11.43 -1.38 -7.11
C GLY A 72 10.96 -2.81 -7.36
N ALA A 73 11.85 -3.68 -7.86
CA ALA A 73 11.51 -5.10 -8.05
C ALA A 73 11.29 -5.83 -6.73
N ARG A 74 12.14 -5.58 -5.73
CA ARG A 74 12.05 -6.18 -4.39
C ARG A 74 10.78 -5.72 -3.66
N VAL A 75 10.50 -4.42 -3.69
CA VAL A 75 9.28 -3.83 -3.11
C VAL A 75 8.03 -4.39 -3.80
N ARG A 76 8.02 -4.50 -5.14
CA ARG A 76 6.89 -5.08 -5.88
C ARG A 76 6.61 -6.51 -5.43
N SER A 77 7.64 -7.36 -5.36
CA SER A 77 7.49 -8.76 -4.96
C SER A 77 6.95 -8.89 -3.54
N ALA A 78 7.49 -8.13 -2.60
CA ALA A 78 7.04 -8.13 -1.21
C ALA A 78 5.60 -7.63 -1.07
N LEU A 79 5.23 -6.57 -1.80
CA LEU A 79 3.87 -6.06 -1.78
C LEU A 79 2.86 -7.05 -2.36
N VAL A 80 3.14 -7.65 -3.52
CA VAL A 80 2.23 -8.62 -4.15
C VAL A 80 2.03 -9.85 -3.27
N ASP A 81 3.08 -10.32 -2.58
CA ASP A 81 2.99 -11.38 -1.58
C ASP A 81 2.08 -10.96 -0.40
N ALA A 82 2.33 -9.77 0.16
CA ALA A 82 1.56 -9.22 1.27
C ALA A 82 0.07 -9.02 0.95
N LEU A 83 -0.27 -8.59 -0.27
CA LEU A 83 -1.66 -8.45 -0.73
C LEU A 83 -2.39 -9.81 -0.84
N GLY A 84 -1.66 -10.92 -0.87
CA GLY A 84 -2.21 -12.27 -0.78
C GLY A 84 -2.75 -12.65 0.60
N ALA A 85 -2.44 -11.85 1.63
CA ALA A 85 -2.85 -12.06 3.02
C ALA A 85 -3.45 -10.78 3.64
N PRO A 86 -4.56 -10.24 3.12
CA PRO A 86 -5.11 -8.94 3.55
C PRO A 86 -5.48 -8.90 5.04
N GLY A 87 -5.89 -10.03 5.63
CA GLY A 87 -6.22 -10.12 7.05
C GLY A 87 -5.00 -10.13 8.00
N SER A 88 -3.77 -10.08 7.48
CA SER A 88 -2.54 -10.01 8.26
C SER A 88 -1.92 -8.61 8.28
N TRP A 89 -2.63 -7.60 7.77
CA TRP A 89 -2.23 -6.20 7.84
C TRP A 89 -2.85 -5.57 9.08
N GLU A 90 -2.07 -4.78 9.81
CA GLU A 90 -2.54 -4.03 10.97
C GLU A 90 -2.22 -2.54 10.77
N GLY A 91 -3.26 -1.71 10.89
CA GLY A 91 -3.10 -0.26 10.92
C GLY A 91 -2.58 0.21 12.27
N ASP A 92 -1.93 1.36 12.28
CA ASP A 92 -1.57 2.01 13.54
C ASP A 92 -2.79 2.60 14.27
N ALA A 93 -2.57 3.23 15.43
CA ALA A 93 -3.65 3.82 16.23
C ALA A 93 -4.40 4.97 15.54
N SER A 94 -3.87 5.50 14.42
CA SER A 94 -4.50 6.53 13.60
C SER A 94 -5.25 5.97 12.39
N ALA A 95 -5.15 4.66 12.14
CA ALA A 95 -5.87 3.99 11.07
C ALA A 95 -7.37 3.94 11.35
N HIS A 96 -8.15 4.07 10.29
CA HIS A 96 -9.61 4.02 10.32
C HIS A 96 -10.06 2.75 9.60
N GLU A 97 -10.97 1.98 10.21
CA GLU A 97 -11.59 0.84 9.54
C GLU A 97 -12.23 1.28 8.23
N PHE A 98 -12.04 0.50 7.16
CA PHE A 98 -12.63 0.80 5.86
C PHE A 98 -14.12 0.48 5.92
N GLY A 99 -14.96 1.52 6.02
CA GLY A 99 -16.40 1.40 6.19
C GLY A 99 -17.21 1.50 4.90
N PRO A 100 -18.54 1.28 4.97
CA PRO A 100 -19.44 1.43 3.82
C PRO A 100 -19.42 2.84 3.21
N ASP A 101 -19.24 3.87 4.05
CA ASP A 101 -19.18 5.27 3.61
C ASP A 101 -17.86 5.57 2.88
N ASP A 102 -16.74 4.98 3.30
CA ASP A 102 -15.45 5.10 2.60
C ASP A 102 -15.49 4.42 1.23
N ALA A 103 -16.18 3.28 1.13
CA ALA A 103 -16.40 2.59 -0.13
C ALA A 103 -17.21 3.45 -1.13
N LEU A 104 -18.22 4.17 -0.62
CA LEU A 104 -19.03 5.08 -1.43
C LEU A 104 -18.22 6.31 -1.88
N GLU A 105 -17.42 6.89 -0.99
CA GLU A 105 -16.53 8.02 -1.33
C GLU A 105 -15.45 7.63 -2.34
N ALA A 106 -14.83 6.45 -2.18
CA ALA A 106 -13.84 5.92 -3.11
C ALA A 106 -14.43 5.72 -4.51
N ALA A 107 -15.61 5.08 -4.60
CA ALA A 107 -16.32 4.92 -5.87
C ALA A 107 -16.63 6.27 -6.54
N ALA A 108 -17.06 7.27 -5.76
CA ALA A 108 -17.34 8.61 -6.27
C ALA A 108 -16.07 9.30 -6.84
N ARG A 109 -14.92 9.15 -6.17
CA ARG A 109 -13.63 9.68 -6.66
C ARG A 109 -13.17 8.99 -7.94
N GLN A 110 -13.37 7.68 -8.06
CA GLN A 110 -13.01 6.93 -9.28
C GLN A 110 -13.81 7.43 -10.50
N ILE A 111 -15.10 7.73 -10.32
CA ILE A 111 -15.95 8.29 -11.39
C ILE A 111 -15.51 9.72 -11.74
N ALA A 112 -15.16 10.54 -10.74
CA ALA A 112 -14.78 11.94 -10.95
C ALA A 112 -13.38 12.11 -11.58
N GLY A 113 -12.50 11.12 -11.45
CA GLY A 113 -11.15 11.12 -12.03
C GLY A 113 -11.04 10.43 -13.40
N GLY A 114 -12.14 9.90 -13.95
CA GLY A 114 -12.22 9.22 -15.24
C GLY A 114 -12.56 10.14 -16.40
#